data_AF-A0A496UUI2-F1
#
_entry.id   AF-A0A496UUI2-F1
#
_cell.length_a   1.000
_cell.length_b   1.000
_cell.length_c   1.000
_cell.angle_alpha   90.00
_cell.angle_beta   90.00
_cell.angle_gamma   90.00
#
_symmetry.space_group_name_H-M   'P 1'
#
loop_
_entity.id
_entity.type
_entity.pdbx_description
1 polymer ?
#
loop_
_entity_poly.entity_id
_entity_poly.type
_entity_poly.pdbx_seq_one_letter_code
_entity_poly.pdbx_strand_id
1 'polypeptide(L)'
;MNFQSAAHSARWRRWIAPGLALVVLAALGAPTSAEAQISKGRRFSSQGDCTSCHDEPDLVGKRPHKPFDKNDCQGCHRPHGMVGALRLKETSERLCLLCHEGEELGLEAPVLHAPVADGDCESCHSAHGTDQEMLLTSKLEDLCFNCHDRTAFTGKHRHEPLDDGCFSCHEVHGGEYPGLLRQPVTELCAECHDTSGEKFARNHFGYEPGPETCGQCHAAHTSDHDKLLTASSHAPVADGDCGVCHVEPGGAEAFA
;
A
#
# COMPACT_ATOMS: atom_id res chain seq x y z
N MET A 1 -36.65 -2.76 -4.75
CA MET A 1 -36.92 -4.12 -4.22
C MET A 1 -37.45 -3.95 -2.81
N ASN A 2 -38.77 -4.07 -2.63
CA ASN A 2 -39.47 -3.95 -1.35
C ASN A 2 -40.04 -5.33 -1.02
N PHE A 3 -39.61 -5.96 0.08
CA PHE A 3 -40.23 -7.17 0.59
C PHE A 3 -41.05 -6.85 1.83
N GLN A 4 -42.37 -6.93 1.66
CA GLN A 4 -43.37 -6.86 2.72
C GLN A 4 -43.40 -8.18 3.50
N SER A 5 -43.50 -8.02 4.81
CA SER A 5 -43.80 -9.07 5.80
C SER A 5 -45.22 -9.58 5.62
N ALA A 6 -45.40 -10.90 5.68
CA ALA A 6 -46.71 -11.54 5.84
C ALA A 6 -46.61 -12.64 6.91
N ALA A 7 -47.31 -12.41 8.02
CA ALA A 7 -47.56 -13.38 9.07
C ALA A 7 -48.96 -13.98 8.89
N HIS A 8 -49.09 -15.31 8.87
CA HIS A 8 -50.36 -16.03 9.04
C HIS A 8 -50.02 -17.40 9.66
N SER A 9 -50.14 -17.56 10.98
CA SER A 9 -51.34 -18.00 11.72
C SER A 9 -51.54 -19.52 11.78
N ALA A 10 -51.30 -20.03 13.00
CA ALA A 10 -52.04 -21.07 13.71
C ALA A 10 -52.10 -22.50 13.14
N ARG A 11 -51.55 -23.45 13.92
CA ARG A 11 -52.20 -24.75 14.17
C ARG A 11 -51.69 -25.38 15.47
N TRP A 12 -52.31 -24.99 16.57
CA TRP A 12 -52.17 -25.66 17.85
C TRP A 12 -53.08 -26.89 17.86
N ARG A 13 -52.50 -28.09 17.97
CA ARG A 13 -53.24 -29.30 18.35
C ARG A 13 -52.60 -29.91 19.59
N ARG A 14 -53.32 -29.74 20.69
CA ARG A 14 -53.15 -30.39 21.99
C ARG A 14 -53.05 -31.90 21.83
N TRP A 15 -52.05 -32.50 22.47
CA TRP A 15 -52.13 -33.85 23.03
C TRP A 15 -51.67 -33.75 24.48
N ILE A 16 -52.61 -34.00 25.38
CA ILE A 16 -52.37 -34.22 26.81
C ILE A 16 -52.25 -35.74 26.97
N ALA A 17 -51.14 -36.20 27.56
CA ALA A 17 -51.17 -37.38 28.41
C ALA A 17 -50.08 -37.24 29.50
N PRO A 18 -50.44 -37.42 30.77
CA PRO A 18 -49.57 -37.18 31.91
C PRO A 18 -48.74 -38.44 32.20
N GLY A 19 -47.42 -38.33 32.08
CA GLY A 19 -46.49 -39.37 32.50
C GLY A 19 -45.45 -38.76 33.43
N LEU A 20 -45.69 -38.86 34.74
CA LEU A 20 -44.70 -38.59 35.78
C LEU A 20 -43.55 -39.60 35.63
N ALA A 21 -42.56 -39.29 34.83
CA ALA A 21 -41.25 -39.90 34.92
C ALA A 21 -40.41 -39.06 35.87
N LEU A 22 -40.30 -39.52 37.11
CA LEU A 22 -39.28 -39.08 38.07
C LEU A 22 -37.90 -39.28 37.42
N VAL A 23 -37.37 -38.23 36.81
CA VAL A 23 -35.94 -38.14 36.50
C VAL A 23 -35.25 -37.93 37.84
N VAL A 24 -34.81 -39.04 38.43
CA VAL A 24 -33.86 -39.03 39.53
C VAL A 24 -32.62 -38.30 39.02
N LEU A 25 -32.42 -37.08 39.50
CA LEU A 25 -31.17 -36.33 39.41
C LEU A 25 -30.11 -37.14 40.18
N ALA A 26 -29.53 -38.14 39.52
CA ALA A 26 -28.24 -38.69 39.90
C ALA A 26 -27.20 -37.61 39.57
N ALA A 27 -27.01 -36.69 40.52
CA ALA A 27 -25.86 -35.81 40.59
C ALA A 27 -24.61 -36.66 40.86
N LEU A 28 -24.17 -37.41 39.85
CA LEU A 28 -22.82 -37.94 39.79
C LEU A 28 -22.00 -36.89 39.05
N GLY A 29 -21.22 -36.13 39.82
CA GLY A 29 -20.38 -35.04 39.37
C GLY A 29 -19.31 -35.48 38.37
N ALA A 30 -19.70 -35.69 37.12
CA ALA A 30 -18.79 -35.44 36.02
C ALA A 30 -18.58 -33.92 35.99
N PRO A 31 -17.34 -33.40 36.02
CA PRO A 31 -17.10 -31.98 35.82
C PRO A 31 -17.55 -31.64 34.39
N THR A 32 -18.81 -31.25 34.25
CA THR A 32 -19.37 -30.64 33.05
C THR A 32 -18.94 -29.19 33.06
N SER A 33 -17.65 -28.93 32.92
CA SER A 33 -17.25 -27.55 32.91
C SER A 33 -15.90 -27.40 32.25
N ALA A 34 -15.76 -26.25 31.63
CA ALA A 34 -14.51 -25.75 31.10
C ALA A 34 -13.34 -25.97 32.10
N GLU A 35 -13.57 -26.04 33.43
CA GLU A 35 -12.56 -26.41 34.41
C GLU A 35 -11.80 -27.71 34.10
N ALA A 36 -12.43 -28.77 33.58
CA ALA A 36 -11.73 -30.03 33.29
C ALA A 36 -10.83 -29.95 32.05
N GLN A 37 -11.14 -29.04 31.11
CA GLN A 37 -10.28 -28.72 29.97
C GLN A 37 -9.15 -27.76 30.40
N ILE A 38 -9.45 -26.81 31.30
CA ILE A 38 -8.47 -25.88 31.90
C ILE A 38 -7.46 -26.62 32.79
N SER A 39 -7.86 -27.71 33.46
CA SER A 39 -6.95 -28.48 34.34
C SER A 39 -6.03 -29.44 33.58
N LYS A 40 -6.39 -29.84 32.35
CA LYS A 40 -5.61 -30.76 31.50
C LYS A 40 -4.80 -30.05 30.42
N GLY A 41 -5.18 -28.84 30.03
CA GLY A 41 -4.30 -27.97 29.25
C GLY A 41 -3.03 -27.75 30.06
N ARG A 42 -1.85 -28.04 29.48
CA ARG A 42 -0.57 -27.66 30.07
C ARG A 42 -0.69 -26.21 30.52
N ARG A 43 -0.73 -25.96 31.84
CA ARG A 43 -0.55 -24.60 32.36
C ARG A 43 0.81 -24.19 31.83
N PHE A 44 0.84 -23.25 30.88
CA PHE A 44 2.09 -22.66 30.42
C PHE A 44 2.80 -22.16 31.67
N SER A 45 3.88 -22.84 32.09
CA SER A 45 4.65 -22.37 33.23
C SER A 45 5.20 -21.02 32.82
N SER A 46 4.88 -19.98 33.58
CA SER A 46 5.11 -18.57 33.26
C SER A 46 6.57 -18.16 33.30
N GLN A 47 7.49 -18.98 32.80
CA GLN A 47 8.92 -18.68 32.73
C GLN A 47 9.49 -19.22 31.42
N GLY A 48 9.47 -18.36 30.40
CA GLY A 48 10.09 -18.55 29.10
C GLY A 48 9.92 -17.26 28.29
N ASP A 49 10.92 -16.90 27.47
CA ASP A 49 10.76 -15.82 26.50
C ASP A 49 9.74 -16.23 25.42
N CYS A 50 9.16 -15.26 24.71
CA CYS A 50 8.16 -15.49 23.67
C CYS A 50 8.65 -16.52 22.63
N THR A 51 9.94 -16.45 22.29
CA THR A 51 10.64 -17.33 21.35
C THR A 51 10.75 -18.79 21.81
N SER A 52 10.66 -19.06 23.11
CA SER A 52 10.72 -20.44 23.65
C SER A 52 9.54 -21.31 23.21
N CYS A 53 8.45 -20.67 22.79
CA CYS A 53 7.26 -21.32 22.23
C CYS A 53 6.94 -20.86 20.80
N HIS A 54 7.31 -19.63 20.44
CA HIS A 54 7.19 -19.06 19.10
C HIS A 54 8.56 -19.06 18.41
N ASP A 55 9.03 -20.25 18.06
CA ASP A 55 10.28 -20.44 17.32
C ASP A 55 9.99 -20.37 15.82
N GLU A 56 10.01 -19.16 15.27
CA GLU A 56 9.79 -18.91 13.84
C GLU A 56 11.08 -18.34 13.22
N PRO A 57 12.02 -19.19 12.81
CA PRO A 57 13.33 -18.76 12.29
C PRO A 57 13.24 -17.97 10.98
N ASP A 58 12.11 -18.08 10.28
CA ASP A 58 11.88 -17.44 8.98
C ASP A 58 11.33 -16.00 9.09
N LEU A 59 10.99 -15.53 10.31
CA LEU A 59 10.48 -14.16 10.52
C LEU A 59 11.59 -13.09 10.49
N VAL A 60 12.85 -13.48 10.32
CA VAL A 60 14.01 -12.60 10.50
C VAL A 60 14.95 -12.73 9.31
N GLY A 61 15.09 -11.65 8.54
CA GLY A 61 16.22 -11.53 7.62
C GLY A 61 17.51 -11.09 8.33
N LYS A 62 18.57 -10.88 7.55
CA LYS A 62 19.88 -10.40 8.03
C LYS A 62 19.80 -9.08 8.79
N ARG A 63 18.75 -8.29 8.58
CA ARG A 63 18.52 -7.00 9.25
C ARG A 63 17.25 -7.12 10.09
N PRO A 64 17.36 -7.49 11.38
CA PRO A 64 16.23 -7.46 12.27
C PRO A 64 15.78 -6.02 12.52
N HIS A 65 14.48 -5.82 12.67
CA HIS A 65 13.95 -4.55 13.15
C HIS A 65 14.37 -4.34 14.61
N LYS A 66 14.66 -3.10 15.03
CA LYS A 66 15.27 -2.80 16.33
C LYS A 66 14.50 -3.34 17.55
N PRO A 67 13.16 -3.28 17.63
CA PRO A 67 12.40 -3.93 18.70
C PRO A 67 12.55 -5.45 18.69
N PHE A 68 12.59 -6.07 17.50
CA PHE A 68 12.75 -7.50 17.33
C PHE A 68 14.15 -7.97 17.79
N ASP A 69 15.21 -7.28 17.37
CA ASP A 69 16.61 -7.56 17.76
C ASP A 69 16.81 -7.54 19.29
N LYS A 70 16.01 -6.73 20.00
CA LYS A 70 16.01 -6.62 21.46
C LYS A 70 15.12 -7.65 22.17
N ASN A 71 14.50 -8.57 21.45
CA ASN A 71 13.44 -9.46 21.95
C ASN A 71 12.28 -8.71 22.65
N ASP A 72 11.99 -7.48 22.22
CA ASP A 72 10.86 -6.71 22.72
C ASP A 72 9.57 -7.07 21.96
N CYS A 73 9.20 -8.36 22.00
CA CYS A 73 8.01 -8.85 21.33
C CYS A 73 6.75 -8.16 21.85
N GLN A 74 6.75 -7.83 23.14
CA GLN A 74 5.64 -7.15 23.78
C GLN A 74 5.54 -5.68 23.40
N GLY A 75 6.57 -5.05 22.82
CA GLY A 75 6.45 -3.69 22.26
C GLY A 75 5.34 -3.59 21.22
N CYS A 76 5.17 -4.65 20.43
CA CYS A 76 4.20 -4.74 19.34
C CYS A 76 3.04 -5.70 19.64
N HIS A 77 3.32 -6.86 20.22
CA HIS A 77 2.35 -7.90 20.46
C HIS A 77 1.78 -7.89 21.88
N ARG A 78 0.52 -8.29 22.00
CA ARG A 78 -0.11 -8.60 23.29
C ARG A 78 0.18 -10.05 23.65
N PRO A 79 0.60 -10.33 24.89
CA PRO A 79 0.76 -11.71 25.35
C PRO A 79 -0.59 -12.44 25.33
N HIS A 80 -0.55 -13.73 25.04
CA HIS A 80 -1.72 -14.60 25.05
C HIS A 80 -2.38 -14.63 26.43
N GLY A 81 -3.70 -14.50 26.47
CA GLY A 81 -4.51 -14.71 27.67
C GLY A 81 -5.31 -16.00 27.54
N MET A 82 -6.62 -15.95 27.84
CA MET A 82 -7.54 -17.07 27.60
C MET A 82 -7.75 -17.35 26.10
N VAL A 83 -7.55 -16.35 25.25
CA VAL A 83 -7.58 -16.47 23.78
C VAL A 83 -6.13 -16.62 23.30
N GLY A 84 -5.78 -17.81 22.81
CA GLY A 84 -4.45 -18.13 22.31
C GLY A 84 -4.20 -17.62 20.89
N ALA A 85 -4.37 -16.32 20.66
CA ALA A 85 -4.08 -15.69 19.38
C ALA A 85 -3.09 -14.54 19.55
N LEU A 86 -2.07 -14.50 18.70
CA LEU A 86 -1.14 -13.38 18.63
C LEU A 86 -1.90 -12.15 18.13
N ARG A 87 -1.82 -11.05 18.87
CA ARG A 87 -2.52 -9.80 18.55
C ARG A 87 -1.58 -8.64 18.68
N LEU A 88 -1.72 -7.65 17.82
CA LEU A 88 -1.02 -6.38 17.98
C LEU A 88 -1.62 -5.57 19.14
N LYS A 89 -0.81 -4.70 19.73
CA LYS A 89 -1.23 -3.79 20.79
C LYS A 89 -2.20 -2.73 20.29
N GLU A 90 -2.04 -2.31 19.05
CA GLU A 90 -2.79 -1.27 18.34
C GLU A 90 -3.04 -1.71 16.89
N THR A 91 -3.62 -0.83 16.05
CA THR A 91 -3.65 -1.00 14.59
C THR A 91 -2.22 -0.96 14.02
N SER A 92 -2.01 -1.51 12.82
CA SER A 92 -0.67 -1.56 12.19
C SER A 92 -0.04 -0.16 12.10
N GLU A 93 -0.75 0.77 11.46
CA GLU A 93 -0.42 2.20 11.39
C GLU A 93 -0.01 2.80 12.75
N ARG A 94 -0.93 2.77 13.72
CA ARG A 94 -0.72 3.42 15.03
C ARG A 94 0.45 2.80 15.78
N LEU A 95 0.70 1.50 15.59
CA LEU A 95 1.80 0.81 16.24
C LEU A 95 3.16 1.30 15.76
N CYS A 96 3.33 1.49 14.46
CA CYS A 96 4.54 2.07 13.87
C CYS A 96 4.79 3.48 14.43
N LEU A 97 3.72 4.28 14.53
CA LEU A 97 3.78 5.67 15.01
C LEU A 97 3.97 5.81 16.53
N LEU A 98 4.03 4.72 17.30
CA LEU A 98 4.46 4.78 18.70
C LEU A 98 5.96 5.09 18.83
N CYS A 99 6.73 4.85 17.78
CA CYS A 99 8.19 5.03 17.77
C CYS A 99 8.69 5.83 16.56
N HIS A 100 8.01 5.76 15.42
CA HIS A 100 8.36 6.52 14.23
C HIS A 100 7.55 7.82 14.16
N GLU A 101 8.24 8.93 13.90
CA GLU A 101 7.61 10.24 13.81
C GLU A 101 6.98 10.41 12.42
N GLY A 102 5.67 10.68 12.37
CA GLY A 102 4.94 10.77 11.10
C GLY A 102 5.44 11.91 10.20
N GLU A 103 5.91 13.01 10.78
CA GLU A 103 6.52 14.13 10.05
C GLU A 103 7.78 13.69 9.29
N GLU A 104 8.70 12.97 9.94
CA GLU A 104 9.91 12.44 9.31
C GLU A 104 9.61 11.41 8.20
N LEU A 105 8.44 10.77 8.28
CA LEU A 105 7.96 9.82 7.28
C LEU A 105 7.15 10.49 6.15
N GLY A 106 6.93 11.80 6.19
CA GLY A 106 6.16 12.53 5.17
C GLY A 106 4.65 12.30 5.25
N LEU A 107 4.13 11.86 6.40
CA LEU A 107 2.70 11.50 6.57
C LEU A 107 1.78 12.71 6.74
N GLU A 108 2.35 13.90 6.93
CA GLU A 108 1.60 15.17 7.01
C GLU A 108 1.40 15.83 5.65
N ALA A 109 1.99 15.25 4.60
CA ALA A 109 1.89 15.77 3.25
C ALA A 109 0.44 15.71 2.73
N PRO A 110 0.02 16.67 1.86
CA PRO A 110 -1.35 16.73 1.36
C PRO A 110 -1.70 15.56 0.42
N VAL A 111 -0.69 14.95 -0.23
CA VAL A 111 -0.85 13.78 -1.08
C VAL A 111 -0.13 12.61 -0.43
N LEU A 112 -0.89 11.59 -0.02
CA LEU A 112 -0.34 10.36 0.52
C LEU A 112 -0.41 9.24 -0.52
N HIS A 113 0.59 8.38 -0.50
CA HIS A 113 0.56 7.14 -1.25
C HIS A 113 -0.50 6.21 -0.68
N ALA A 114 -1.25 5.51 -1.54
CA ALA A 114 -2.43 4.76 -1.12
C ALA A 114 -2.18 3.75 0.02
N PRO A 115 -1.13 2.90 -0.01
CA PRO A 115 -0.86 1.98 1.10
C PRO A 115 -0.62 2.70 2.43
N VAL A 116 0.01 3.87 2.37
CA VAL A 116 0.29 4.70 3.56
C VAL A 116 -0.99 5.35 4.08
N ALA A 117 -1.81 5.90 3.19
CA ALA A 117 -3.12 6.47 3.55
C ALA A 117 -4.06 5.43 4.17
N ASP A 118 -3.95 4.17 3.77
CA ASP A 118 -4.70 3.03 4.31
C ASP A 118 -4.08 2.45 5.60
N GLY A 119 -2.92 2.95 6.02
CA GLY A 119 -2.22 2.48 7.22
C GLY A 119 -1.55 1.11 7.07
N ASP A 120 -1.33 0.65 5.85
CA ASP A 120 -0.72 -0.63 5.47
C ASP A 120 0.79 -0.49 5.28
N CYS A 121 1.48 -0.22 6.39
CA CYS A 121 2.94 -0.08 6.40
C CYS A 121 3.62 -1.42 6.05
N GLU A 122 2.99 -2.55 6.39
CA GLU A 122 3.54 -3.88 6.24
C GLU A 122 3.56 -4.40 4.80
N SER A 123 2.74 -3.83 3.92
CA SER A 123 2.82 -4.11 2.47
C SER A 123 4.21 -3.85 1.90
N CYS A 124 4.90 -2.83 2.44
CA CYS A 124 6.23 -2.41 2.01
C CYS A 124 7.33 -2.74 3.01
N HIS A 125 7.06 -2.71 4.32
CA HIS A 125 8.06 -2.90 5.37
C HIS A 125 7.86 -4.18 6.20
N SER A 126 8.93 -4.89 6.51
CA SER A 126 8.92 -6.00 7.45
C SER A 126 9.15 -5.52 8.89
N ALA A 127 8.12 -5.65 9.73
CA ALA A 127 8.17 -5.25 11.14
C ALA A 127 9.09 -6.13 12.02
N HIS A 128 9.43 -7.33 11.56
CA HIS A 128 10.33 -8.26 12.26
C HIS A 128 11.77 -8.18 11.73
N GLY A 129 11.93 -8.10 10.40
CA GLY A 129 13.25 -8.06 9.77
C GLY A 129 13.24 -8.60 8.35
N THR A 130 14.27 -8.25 7.58
CA THR A 130 14.43 -8.64 6.17
C THR A 130 15.90 -8.49 5.78
N ASP A 131 16.27 -9.03 4.63
CA ASP A 131 17.62 -8.85 4.07
C ASP A 131 17.80 -7.48 3.42
N GLN A 132 16.69 -6.77 3.14
CA GLN A 132 16.68 -5.50 2.42
C GLN A 132 16.93 -4.30 3.34
N GLU A 133 17.49 -3.24 2.77
CA GLU A 133 17.63 -1.96 3.45
C GLU A 133 16.26 -1.36 3.77
N MET A 134 16.21 -0.45 4.75
CA MET A 134 14.96 0.18 5.23
C MET A 134 13.85 -0.80 5.60
N LEU A 135 14.22 -2.06 5.84
CA LEU A 135 13.32 -3.16 6.13
C LEU A 135 12.30 -3.43 5.03
N LEU A 136 12.64 -3.25 3.76
CA LEU A 136 11.71 -3.52 2.67
C LEU A 136 11.38 -5.02 2.50
N THR A 137 10.12 -5.34 2.19
CA THR A 137 9.64 -6.72 1.99
C THR A 137 10.23 -7.38 0.73
N SER A 138 10.65 -6.57 -0.24
CA SER A 138 11.40 -6.99 -1.42
C SER A 138 12.46 -5.94 -1.78
N LYS A 139 13.28 -6.23 -2.78
CA LYS A 139 14.20 -5.22 -3.31
C LYS A 139 13.42 -4.00 -3.79
N LEU A 140 13.99 -2.82 -3.63
CA LEU A 140 13.35 -1.55 -4.00
C LEU A 140 12.90 -1.52 -5.46
N GLU A 141 13.72 -2.05 -6.38
CA GLU A 141 13.45 -2.16 -7.82
C GLU A 141 12.22 -3.02 -8.16
N ASP A 142 11.85 -3.94 -7.27
CA ASP A 142 10.71 -4.85 -7.45
C ASP A 142 9.51 -4.46 -6.59
N LEU A 143 9.72 -3.73 -5.50
CA LEU A 143 8.72 -3.39 -4.49
C LEU A 143 7.51 -2.68 -5.09
N CYS A 144 7.77 -1.69 -5.94
CA CYS A 144 6.72 -0.91 -6.60
C CYS A 144 5.82 -1.81 -7.46
N PHE A 145 6.40 -2.85 -8.07
CA PHE A 145 5.71 -3.76 -8.98
C PHE A 145 4.93 -4.88 -8.27
N ASN A 146 4.90 -4.89 -6.93
CA ASN A 146 3.95 -5.71 -6.20
C ASN A 146 2.51 -5.26 -6.46
N CYS A 147 2.32 -3.98 -6.79
CA CYS A 147 1.02 -3.38 -7.10
C CYS A 147 1.00 -2.67 -8.46
N HIS A 148 2.07 -1.97 -8.85
CA HIS A 148 2.13 -1.29 -10.14
C HIS A 148 2.39 -2.28 -11.27
N ASP A 149 1.64 -2.13 -12.36
CA ASP A 149 1.77 -3.03 -13.50
C ASP A 149 3.11 -2.82 -14.21
N ARG A 150 3.97 -3.84 -14.15
CA ARG A 150 5.27 -3.84 -14.83
C ARG A 150 5.16 -3.72 -16.34
N THR A 151 4.07 -4.16 -16.95
CA THR A 151 3.88 -4.09 -18.40
C THR A 151 3.77 -2.65 -18.91
N ALA A 152 3.37 -1.70 -18.06
CA ALA A 152 3.38 -0.27 -18.39
C ALA A 152 4.81 0.30 -18.54
N PHE A 153 5.84 -0.47 -18.20
CA PHE A 153 7.25 -0.08 -18.23
C PHE A 153 8.06 -0.88 -19.26
N THR A 154 7.40 -1.55 -20.20
CA THR A 154 8.04 -2.35 -21.26
C THR A 154 8.03 -1.69 -22.63
N GLY A 155 7.74 -0.38 -22.71
CA GLY A 155 7.76 0.35 -23.98
C GLY A 155 9.13 0.30 -24.66
N LYS A 156 9.14 0.35 -25.99
CA LYS A 156 10.36 0.27 -26.83
C LYS A 156 11.43 1.29 -26.43
N HIS A 157 11.00 2.50 -26.07
CA HIS A 157 11.83 3.58 -25.60
C HIS A 157 11.64 3.72 -24.09
N ARG A 158 12.72 3.57 -23.34
CA ARG A 158 12.74 3.72 -21.90
C ARG A 158 13.42 5.02 -21.51
N HIS A 159 12.85 5.74 -20.56
CA HIS A 159 13.45 6.93 -20.00
C HIS A 159 14.62 6.52 -19.10
N GLU A 160 15.82 7.04 -19.37
CA GLU A 160 17.07 6.67 -18.69
C GLU A 160 17.01 6.85 -17.16
N PRO A 161 16.41 7.92 -16.60
CA PRO A 161 16.30 8.11 -15.13
C PRO A 161 15.55 7.01 -14.38
N LEU A 162 14.87 6.10 -15.07
CA LEU A 162 14.31 4.91 -14.44
C LEU A 162 15.39 3.95 -13.90
N ASP A 163 16.64 4.04 -14.38
CA ASP A 163 17.77 3.27 -13.85
C ASP A 163 18.20 3.74 -12.45
N ASP A 164 17.92 5.00 -12.12
CA ASP A 164 18.14 5.56 -10.79
C ASP A 164 17.02 5.16 -9.80
N GLY A 165 15.99 4.46 -10.27
CA GLY A 165 14.84 4.01 -9.49
C GLY A 165 13.68 5.00 -9.47
N CYS A 166 12.48 4.54 -9.10
CA CYS A 166 11.25 5.35 -9.14
C CYS A 166 11.32 6.61 -8.24
N PHE A 167 12.09 6.52 -7.15
CA PHE A 167 12.29 7.59 -6.19
C PHE A 167 13.14 8.76 -6.73
N SER A 168 13.76 8.58 -7.90
CA SER A 168 14.42 9.69 -8.60
C SER A 168 13.42 10.78 -9.01
N CYS A 169 12.14 10.44 -9.15
CA CYS A 169 11.08 11.41 -9.48
C CYS A 169 9.94 11.43 -8.45
N HIS A 170 9.71 10.33 -7.73
CA HIS A 170 8.59 10.17 -6.82
C HIS A 170 8.97 10.15 -5.34
N GLU A 171 8.15 10.78 -4.50
CA GLU A 171 8.05 10.49 -3.07
C GLU A 171 7.32 9.17 -2.85
N VAL A 172 7.73 8.40 -1.83
CA VAL A 172 7.23 7.03 -1.62
C VAL A 172 6.08 6.97 -0.61
N HIS A 173 6.11 7.81 0.42
CA HIS A 173 5.08 7.86 1.45
C HIS A 173 4.05 8.96 1.20
N GLY A 174 4.52 10.20 1.06
CA GLY A 174 3.68 11.36 0.87
C GLY A 174 4.49 12.52 0.31
N GLY A 175 3.83 13.40 -0.44
CA GLY A 175 4.44 14.55 -1.09
C GLY A 175 3.45 15.68 -1.32
N GLU A 176 3.96 16.83 -1.73
CA GLU A 176 3.13 18.01 -1.99
C GLU A 176 2.41 17.93 -3.34
N TYR A 177 2.99 17.22 -4.30
CA TYR A 177 2.59 17.27 -5.70
C TYR A 177 1.80 16.03 -6.14
N PRO A 178 0.84 16.17 -7.08
CA PRO A 178 0.09 15.05 -7.62
C PRO A 178 0.99 13.95 -8.20
N GLY A 179 0.57 12.70 -8.07
CA GLY A 179 1.39 11.56 -8.48
C GLY A 179 2.63 11.37 -7.61
N LEU A 180 2.67 12.02 -6.44
CA LEU A 180 3.80 12.00 -5.51
C LEU A 180 5.10 12.47 -6.17
N LEU A 181 5.06 13.47 -7.05
CA LEU A 181 6.30 14.01 -7.59
C LEU A 181 7.07 14.75 -6.48
N ARG A 182 8.41 14.71 -6.52
CA ARG A 182 9.26 15.42 -5.54
C ARG A 182 9.17 16.95 -5.67
N GLN A 183 8.70 17.45 -6.81
CA GLN A 183 8.64 18.88 -7.19
C GLN A 183 7.69 19.09 -8.36
N PRO A 184 7.32 20.35 -8.72
CA PRO A 184 6.50 20.64 -9.89
C PRO A 184 7.11 20.05 -11.17
N VAL A 185 6.27 19.61 -12.11
CA VAL A 185 6.75 18.80 -13.25
C VAL A 185 7.80 19.53 -14.10
N THR A 186 7.64 20.83 -14.35
CA THR A 186 8.63 21.60 -15.13
C THR A 186 9.95 21.73 -14.39
N GLU A 187 9.93 21.98 -13.08
CA GLU A 187 11.14 22.07 -12.27
C GLU A 187 11.85 20.71 -12.21
N LEU A 188 11.10 19.63 -12.00
CA LEU A 188 11.61 18.27 -12.00
C LEU A 188 12.29 17.90 -13.33
N CYS A 189 11.64 18.18 -14.46
CA CYS A 189 12.22 17.91 -15.77
C CYS A 189 13.43 18.80 -16.04
N ALA A 190 13.41 20.06 -15.58
CA ALA A 190 14.50 21.02 -15.77
C ALA A 190 15.79 20.66 -15.02
N GLU A 191 15.76 19.74 -14.05
CA GLU A 191 16.96 19.22 -13.41
C GLU A 191 17.93 18.55 -14.40
N CYS A 192 17.39 17.97 -15.48
CA CYS A 192 18.17 17.25 -16.49
C CYS A 192 17.95 17.76 -17.92
N HIS A 193 16.78 18.33 -18.21
CA HIS A 193 16.44 18.83 -19.53
C HIS A 193 16.59 20.35 -19.60
N ASP A 194 17.30 20.84 -20.61
CA ASP A 194 17.24 22.26 -20.94
C ASP A 194 15.88 22.58 -21.56
N THR A 195 14.99 23.15 -20.74
CA THR A 195 13.62 23.54 -21.09
C THR A 195 13.53 24.95 -21.67
N SER A 196 14.66 25.50 -22.13
CA SER A 196 14.75 26.89 -22.57
C SER A 196 15.62 27.09 -23.82
N GLY A 197 15.53 28.30 -24.39
CA GLY A 197 16.39 28.72 -25.49
C GLY A 197 16.07 28.12 -26.86
N GLU A 198 16.89 28.46 -27.85
CA GLU A 198 16.61 28.14 -29.25
C GLU A 198 16.54 26.63 -29.54
N LYS A 199 17.34 25.81 -28.84
CA LYS A 199 17.35 24.37 -29.07
C LYS A 199 16.03 23.75 -28.62
N PHE A 200 15.53 24.16 -27.45
CA PHE A 200 14.23 23.74 -26.96
C PHE A 200 13.12 24.19 -27.90
N ALA A 201 13.11 25.47 -28.28
CA ALA A 201 12.12 26.03 -29.20
C ALA A 201 12.13 25.30 -30.54
N ARG A 202 13.29 25.04 -31.14
CA ARG A 202 13.40 24.28 -32.40
C ARG A 202 12.83 22.86 -32.28
N ASN A 203 13.09 22.17 -31.16
CA ASN A 203 12.60 20.81 -30.94
C ASN A 203 11.10 20.75 -30.65
N HIS A 204 10.49 21.87 -30.24
CA HIS A 204 9.05 22.01 -30.03
C HIS A 204 8.40 22.87 -31.12
N PHE A 205 9.02 22.95 -32.31
CA PHE A 205 8.47 23.63 -33.49
C PHE A 205 8.10 25.10 -33.26
N GLY A 206 8.81 25.76 -32.34
CA GLY A 206 8.59 27.15 -31.93
C GLY A 206 7.50 27.32 -30.86
N TYR A 207 6.74 26.27 -30.55
CA TYR A 207 5.71 26.32 -29.52
C TYR A 207 6.34 26.27 -28.13
N GLU A 208 5.74 27.02 -27.21
CA GLU A 208 6.08 27.01 -25.79
C GLU A 208 5.05 26.14 -25.05
N PRO A 209 5.31 24.83 -24.86
CA PRO A 209 4.46 23.99 -24.02
C PRO A 209 4.43 24.57 -22.60
N GLY A 210 3.24 24.77 -22.06
CA GLY A 210 3.06 25.40 -20.74
C GLY A 210 3.73 24.61 -19.59
N PRO A 211 3.93 25.24 -18.43
CA PRO A 211 4.74 24.71 -17.33
C PRO A 211 4.22 23.42 -16.67
N GLU A 212 3.05 22.90 -17.06
CA GLU A 212 2.50 21.65 -16.51
C GLU A 212 2.16 20.62 -17.60
N THR A 213 2.77 20.78 -18.77
CA THR A 213 2.35 20.04 -19.99
C THR A 213 3.32 18.97 -20.44
N CYS A 214 4.52 18.89 -19.87
CA CYS A 214 5.55 17.91 -20.27
C CYS A 214 4.96 16.49 -20.32
N GLY A 215 4.28 16.08 -19.24
CA GLY A 215 3.65 14.76 -19.11
C GLY A 215 2.39 14.52 -19.96
N GLN A 216 1.85 15.55 -20.61
CA GLN A 216 0.68 15.42 -21.49
C GLN A 216 1.09 14.89 -22.86
N CYS A 217 2.24 15.36 -23.36
CA CYS A 217 2.81 14.93 -24.63
C CYS A 217 3.89 13.88 -24.46
N HIS A 218 4.65 13.88 -23.36
CA HIS A 218 5.70 12.89 -23.09
C HIS A 218 5.30 11.90 -21.99
N ALA A 219 5.58 10.63 -22.21
CA ALA A 219 5.54 9.58 -21.22
C ALA A 219 6.89 9.54 -20.45
N ALA A 220 6.89 10.01 -19.21
CA ALA A 220 8.09 10.11 -18.37
C ALA A 220 8.74 8.76 -18.00
N HIS A 221 8.08 7.64 -18.29
CA HIS A 221 8.59 6.30 -18.00
C HIS A 221 9.04 5.59 -19.27
N THR A 222 8.10 5.13 -20.09
CA THR A 222 8.37 4.42 -21.33
C THR A 222 7.34 4.77 -22.39
N SER A 223 7.70 4.60 -23.66
CA SER A 223 6.79 4.71 -24.79
C SER A 223 7.24 3.84 -25.95
N ASP A 224 6.32 3.44 -26.81
CA ASP A 224 6.63 2.84 -28.10
C ASP A 224 6.93 3.88 -29.19
N HIS A 225 6.62 5.16 -28.94
CA HIS A 225 6.89 6.27 -29.83
C HIS A 225 8.26 6.91 -29.56
N ASP A 226 8.85 7.45 -30.62
CA ASP A 226 10.10 8.20 -30.53
C ASP A 226 9.97 9.39 -29.58
N LYS A 227 11.08 9.78 -28.97
CA LYS A 227 11.15 10.90 -28.00
C LYS A 227 10.18 10.78 -26.82
N LEU A 228 9.80 9.55 -26.49
CA LEU A 228 8.89 9.24 -25.39
C LEU A 228 7.54 9.93 -25.53
N LEU A 229 7.01 10.14 -26.75
CA LEU A 229 5.67 10.71 -26.90
C LEU A 229 4.61 9.76 -26.31
N THR A 230 3.55 10.28 -25.69
CA THR A 230 2.48 9.45 -25.09
C THR A 230 1.79 8.60 -26.15
N ALA A 231 1.24 7.45 -25.77
CA ALA A 231 0.49 6.58 -26.69
C ALA A 231 -0.74 7.25 -27.31
N SER A 232 -1.27 8.30 -26.66
CA SER A 232 -2.35 9.15 -27.17
C SER A 232 -1.90 10.12 -28.27
N SER A 233 -0.58 10.25 -28.50
CA SER A 233 -0.04 11.11 -29.56
C SER A 233 -0.35 10.50 -30.93
N HIS A 234 -1.15 11.21 -31.72
CA HIS A 234 -1.50 10.84 -33.08
C HIS A 234 -0.58 11.52 -34.10
N ALA A 235 -0.63 11.07 -35.37
CA ALA A 235 0.27 11.48 -36.44
C ALA A 235 0.62 12.99 -36.46
N PRO A 236 -0.33 13.94 -36.39
CA PRO A 236 0.01 15.37 -36.31
C PRO A 236 1.02 15.75 -35.21
N VAL A 237 0.91 15.18 -34.01
CA VAL A 237 1.84 15.47 -32.90
C VAL A 237 3.15 14.69 -33.08
N ALA A 238 3.07 13.44 -33.53
CA ALA A 238 4.23 12.60 -33.77
C ALA A 238 5.13 13.12 -34.90
N ASP A 239 4.51 13.73 -35.92
CA ASP A 239 5.18 14.27 -37.11
C ASP A 239 5.58 15.74 -36.94
N GLY A 240 5.19 16.39 -35.83
CA GLY A 240 5.48 17.81 -35.58
C GLY A 240 4.59 18.79 -36.36
N ASP A 241 3.47 18.31 -36.89
CA ASP A 241 2.47 19.09 -37.63
C ASP A 241 1.47 19.75 -36.68
N CYS A 242 2.00 20.55 -35.74
CA CYS A 242 1.20 21.24 -34.72
C CYS A 242 0.23 22.25 -35.35
N GLY A 243 0.57 22.78 -36.54
CA GLY A 243 -0.21 23.76 -37.30
C GLY A 243 -1.60 23.29 -37.75
N VAL A 244 -1.87 21.98 -37.68
CA VAL A 244 -3.21 21.43 -37.96
C VAL A 244 -4.23 21.83 -36.88
N CYS A 245 -3.77 22.02 -35.65
CA CYS A 245 -4.63 22.32 -34.50
C CYS A 245 -4.28 23.65 -33.81
N HIS A 246 -3.03 24.11 -33.93
CA HIS A 246 -2.54 25.33 -33.30
C HIS A 246 -2.23 26.39 -34.36
N VAL A 247 -2.45 27.66 -34.01
CA VAL A 247 -1.92 28.77 -34.81
C VAL A 247 -0.42 28.89 -34.64
N GLU A 248 0.26 29.52 -35.60
CA GLU A 248 1.71 29.71 -35.60
C GLU A 248 2.24 30.24 -34.25
N PRO A 249 3.46 29.83 -33.83
CA PRO A 249 4.08 30.28 -32.60
C PRO A 249 4.10 31.81 -32.43
N GLY A 250 3.63 32.29 -31.28
CA GLY A 250 3.51 33.73 -31.00
C GLY A 250 2.23 34.40 -31.54
N GLY A 251 1.30 33.61 -32.10
CA GLY A 251 -0.04 34.06 -32.46
C GLY A 251 -0.87 34.50 -31.23
N ALA A 252 -1.87 35.36 -31.46
CA ALA A 252 -2.70 35.92 -30.40
C ALA A 252 -3.76 34.93 -29.85
N GLU A 253 -4.00 33.82 -30.54
CA GLU A 253 -4.97 32.78 -30.19
C GLU A 253 -4.23 31.45 -30.02
N ALA A 254 -4.81 30.45 -29.35
CA ALA A 254 -4.11 29.18 -29.06
C ALA A 254 -4.41 28.06 -30.07
N PHE A 255 -5.49 28.17 -30.85
CA PHE A 255 -6.00 27.12 -31.73
C PHE A 255 -6.47 27.71 -33.07
N ALA A 256 -6.37 26.91 -34.14
CA ALA A 256 -6.81 27.27 -35.49
C ALA A 256 -8.32 27.08 -35.71
#